data_AF-A0A6I4NUY6-F1
#
_entry.id   AF-A0A6I4NUY6-F1
#
_cell.length_a   1.000
_cell.length_b   1.000
_cell.length_c   1.000
_cell.angle_alpha   90.00
_cell.angle_beta   90.00
_cell.angle_gamma   90.00
#
_symmetry.space_group_name_H-M   'P 1'
#
loop_
_entity.id
_entity.type
_entity.pdbx_description
1 polymer ?
#
loop_
_entity_poly.entity_id
_entity_poly.type
_entity_poly.pdbx_seq_one_letter_code
_entity_poly.pdbx_strand_id
1 'polypeptide(L)'
;MKNKITIIFFLFIGFTSFSQWSPQGDKIKTKWAEQVDPNNPLPEYPRPIMERTQWKNLNGLWNYAIQPTGQTAPKGYDGKILVPFAVESSLSGVMKKVGSENEVWYETHFTINANWKNKDILLHFGAVDWKTEVWVNDIKIGTHTGGFTPFSFNITPFLNGKSQKLVVKVWDPTSDGTQPRGKQVKNPEGIWYTPVTGIWQTVWLEPVSKKHINNLRTTPDIDRNTINIATEVEGSSVGDIIEITVFDGAKKIASEKGVVGQSLEIPIDNPKLWSPDAPFLYDIKVTLISGGKATDEVKSYFAMRKISSKRDSNGIVRMQLNNKDCFQFGPLDQGWWPDGLYTAPTDEALQYDLLRTKELGFNMIRKHVKVEPARWYTHCDKMGILVWQDMPNGDEGPIWQMHKYFDANELKRTAQSEETYKKEWREIMDHLYSYPSIVVWVPFNEAWGQFKTVEITEWTKNHDPSRLVNSSSGGNHFQTGDILDIHHYPGPELKLYDARRITVLGEYGGIGLPVTGHLWQTDKNWGYTQFKNIEETTAKYREYAEQLKVLSKSGFSAAVYTQTTDVEGEVNGFMTYDRKVDKMNFSEVNQINKEVINSIHN
;
A
#
# COMPACT_ATOMS: atom_id res chain seq x y z
N MET A 1 -1.38 -63.75 57.17
CA MET A 1 -1.81 -63.40 55.79
C MET A 1 -1.36 -61.98 55.50
N LYS A 2 -0.47 -61.77 54.52
CA LYS A 2 0.12 -60.46 54.19
C LYS A 2 -0.79 -59.73 53.19
N ASN A 3 -1.42 -58.63 53.59
CA ASN A 3 -2.10 -57.72 52.66
C ASN A 3 -1.08 -56.75 52.06
N LYS A 4 -0.82 -56.89 50.74
CA LYS A 4 -0.09 -55.91 49.94
C LYS A 4 -1.08 -54.86 49.43
N ILE A 5 -0.96 -53.62 49.88
CA ILE A 5 -1.60 -52.47 49.25
C ILE A 5 -0.65 -51.98 48.15
N THR A 6 -1.09 -52.08 46.89
CA THR A 6 -0.38 -51.53 45.74
C THR A 6 -0.98 -50.16 45.46
N ILE A 7 -0.18 -49.10 45.65
CA ILE A 7 -0.56 -47.73 45.27
C ILE A 7 -0.07 -47.51 43.83
N ILE A 8 -1.01 -47.29 42.91
CA ILE A 8 -0.75 -46.93 41.52
C ILE A 8 -0.65 -45.41 41.44
N PHE A 9 0.54 -44.89 41.11
CA PHE A 9 0.73 -43.49 40.73
C PHE A 9 0.26 -43.30 39.29
N PHE A 10 -0.84 -42.56 39.08
CA PHE A 10 -1.22 -42.05 37.76
C PHE A 10 -0.41 -40.79 37.47
N LEU A 11 0.52 -40.88 36.51
CA LEU A 11 1.14 -39.72 35.88
C LEU A 11 0.10 -39.08 34.94
N PHE A 12 -0.48 -37.94 35.34
CA PHE A 12 -1.21 -37.08 34.42
C PHE A 12 -0.18 -36.30 33.58
N ILE A 13 0.06 -36.76 32.36
CA ILE A 13 0.72 -35.95 31.32
C ILE A 13 -0.35 -34.98 30.81
N GLY A 14 -0.28 -33.74 31.26
CA GLY A 14 -1.10 -32.66 30.71
C GLY A 14 -0.67 -32.37 29.29
N PHE A 15 -1.42 -32.88 28.30
CA PHE A 15 -1.37 -32.33 26.96
C PHE A 15 -2.03 -30.95 27.02
N THR A 16 -1.22 -29.89 27.04
CA THR A 16 -1.72 -28.57 26.68
C THR A 16 -2.05 -28.60 25.20
N SER A 17 -3.31 -28.82 24.86
CA SER A 17 -3.82 -28.61 23.51
C SER A 17 -3.70 -27.12 23.20
N PHE A 18 -2.55 -26.69 22.68
CA PHE A 18 -2.49 -25.43 21.96
C PHE A 18 -3.43 -25.59 20.77
N SER A 19 -4.48 -24.76 20.70
CA SER A 19 -5.31 -24.69 19.49
C SER A 19 -4.37 -24.41 18.32
N GLN A 20 -4.21 -25.40 17.44
CA GLN A 20 -3.42 -25.26 16.23
C GLN A 20 -4.13 -24.20 15.39
N TRP A 21 -3.46 -23.07 15.15
CA TRP A 21 -3.99 -22.03 14.29
C TRP A 21 -4.47 -22.63 12.97
N SER A 22 -5.61 -22.15 12.48
CA SER A 22 -6.13 -22.46 11.16
C SER A 22 -6.94 -21.28 10.63
N PRO A 23 -6.95 -21.03 9.31
CA PRO A 23 -7.80 -20.02 8.71
C PRO A 23 -9.28 -20.28 9.06
N GLN A 24 -10.02 -19.25 9.47
CA GLN A 24 -11.41 -19.38 9.92
C GLN A 24 -12.42 -19.16 8.79
N GLY A 25 -13.65 -19.61 9.00
CA GLY A 25 -14.77 -19.40 8.07
C GLY A 25 -14.73 -20.28 6.81
N ASP A 26 -15.87 -20.33 6.14
CA ASP A 26 -16.17 -21.21 4.99
C ASP A 26 -16.11 -20.48 3.64
N LYS A 27 -15.82 -19.18 3.64
CA LYS A 27 -15.65 -18.38 2.43
C LYS A 27 -14.46 -18.85 1.60
N ILE A 28 -14.53 -18.54 0.29
CA ILE A 28 -13.48 -18.79 -0.69
C ILE A 28 -12.13 -18.23 -0.20
N LYS A 29 -11.04 -18.87 -0.61
CA LYS A 29 -9.66 -18.48 -0.26
C LYS A 29 -8.78 -18.65 -1.48
N THR A 30 -7.74 -17.84 -1.56
CA THR A 30 -6.72 -17.98 -2.59
C THR A 30 -5.90 -19.25 -2.37
N LYS A 31 -5.15 -19.66 -3.40
CA LYS A 31 -4.21 -20.79 -3.29
C LYS A 31 -3.03 -20.52 -2.34
N TRP A 32 -2.72 -19.25 -2.05
CA TRP A 32 -1.60 -18.88 -1.17
C TRP A 32 -1.96 -18.94 0.31
N ALA A 33 -3.26 -18.94 0.66
CA ALA A 33 -3.70 -19.16 2.04
C ALA A 33 -3.17 -20.48 2.62
N GLU A 34 -3.05 -21.52 1.77
CA GLU A 34 -2.52 -22.83 2.14
C GLU A 34 -0.99 -22.83 2.33
N GLN A 35 -0.30 -21.80 1.85
CA GLN A 35 1.16 -21.66 1.91
C GLN A 35 1.65 -20.84 3.11
N VAL A 36 0.71 -20.24 3.87
CA VAL A 36 1.04 -19.44 5.04
C VAL A 36 1.66 -20.33 6.13
N ASP A 37 2.92 -20.06 6.47
CA ASP A 37 3.58 -20.65 7.64
C ASP A 37 3.28 -19.80 8.89
N PRO A 38 2.49 -20.29 9.86
CA PRO A 38 2.16 -19.52 11.06
C PRO A 38 3.37 -19.21 11.96
N ASN A 39 4.53 -19.84 11.74
CA ASN A 39 5.76 -19.56 12.49
C ASN A 39 6.60 -18.45 11.87
N ASN A 40 6.40 -18.14 10.59
CA ASN A 40 7.20 -17.16 9.87
C ASN A 40 6.42 -16.54 8.68
N PRO A 41 5.22 -15.97 8.90
CA PRO A 41 4.43 -15.44 7.81
C PRO A 41 5.04 -14.12 7.31
N LEU A 42 5.03 -13.94 5.99
CA LEU A 42 5.66 -12.80 5.30
C LEU A 42 7.12 -12.61 5.76
N PRO A 43 8.01 -13.58 5.45
CA PRO A 43 9.38 -13.63 5.98
C PRO A 43 10.33 -12.61 5.34
N GLU A 44 9.89 -11.87 4.33
CA GLU A 44 10.72 -10.94 3.59
C GLU A 44 10.99 -9.66 4.38
N TYR A 45 12.14 -9.03 4.14
CA TYR A 45 12.48 -7.76 4.78
C TYR A 45 11.48 -6.65 4.37
N PRO A 46 10.87 -5.90 5.31
CA PRO A 46 9.77 -4.98 5.00
C PRO A 46 10.15 -3.63 4.37
N ARG A 47 11.44 -3.23 4.36
CA ARG A 47 11.87 -1.88 3.89
C ARG A 47 12.87 -1.94 2.72
N PRO A 48 12.46 -2.25 1.49
CA PRO A 48 13.40 -2.48 0.38
C PRO A 48 14.28 -1.28 0.00
N ILE A 49 13.84 -0.05 0.28
CA ILE A 49 14.62 1.18 0.05
C ILE A 49 15.51 1.59 1.23
N MET A 50 15.54 0.80 2.30
CA MET A 50 16.30 1.03 3.53
C MET A 50 16.87 -0.30 4.06
N GLU A 51 17.38 -1.13 3.16
CA GLU A 51 17.75 -2.52 3.45
C GLU A 51 18.92 -2.61 4.44
N ARG A 52 18.67 -3.39 5.51
CA ARG A 52 19.64 -3.75 6.54
C ARG A 52 19.76 -5.27 6.61
N THR A 53 20.98 -5.78 6.74
CA THR A 53 21.23 -7.22 6.79
C THR A 53 20.83 -7.85 8.13
N GLN A 54 20.87 -7.08 9.22
CA GLN A 54 20.49 -7.55 10.55
C GLN A 54 19.10 -7.04 10.88
N TRP A 55 18.18 -7.97 11.14
CA TRP A 55 16.82 -7.68 11.60
C TRP A 55 16.22 -8.97 12.17
N LYS A 56 15.03 -8.88 12.79
CA LYS A 56 14.27 -10.05 13.24
C LYS A 56 12.78 -9.84 13.02
N ASN A 57 12.16 -10.73 12.26
CA ASN A 57 10.70 -10.78 12.12
C ASN A 57 10.05 -11.16 13.45
N LEU A 58 8.99 -10.46 13.85
CA LEU A 58 8.17 -10.74 15.03
C LEU A 58 6.76 -11.21 14.66
N ASN A 59 6.46 -11.38 13.37
CA ASN A 59 5.22 -12.01 12.93
C ASN A 59 5.11 -13.45 13.45
N GLY A 60 3.89 -13.97 13.48
CA GLY A 60 3.56 -15.29 14.01
C GLY A 60 2.38 -15.25 14.99
N LEU A 61 2.25 -16.30 15.80
CA LEU A 61 1.12 -16.44 16.72
C LEU A 61 1.29 -15.62 18.00
N TRP A 62 0.49 -14.58 18.14
CA TRP A 62 0.42 -13.74 19.34
C TRP A 62 -0.82 -14.12 20.16
N ASN A 63 -0.80 -13.87 21.47
CA ASN A 63 -2.00 -13.87 22.28
C ASN A 63 -2.89 -12.69 21.87
N TYR A 64 -4.21 -12.86 21.82
CA TYR A 64 -5.14 -11.74 21.59
C TYR A 64 -6.33 -11.74 22.56
N ALA A 65 -6.87 -10.56 22.83
CA ALA A 65 -8.14 -10.39 23.54
C ALA A 65 -8.91 -9.20 22.95
N ILE A 66 -10.23 -9.32 22.83
CA ILE A 66 -11.12 -8.20 22.47
C ILE A 66 -11.84 -7.76 23.73
N GLN A 67 -11.72 -6.50 24.11
CA GLN A 67 -12.30 -5.96 25.33
C GLN A 67 -13.06 -4.66 25.06
N PRO A 68 -14.06 -4.30 25.89
CA PRO A 68 -14.66 -2.97 25.83
C PRO A 68 -13.59 -1.87 25.93
N THR A 69 -13.80 -0.76 25.23
CA THR A 69 -12.86 0.38 25.28
C THR A 69 -12.60 0.89 26.69
N GLY A 70 -11.37 1.33 26.95
CA GLY A 70 -11.02 2.00 28.21
C GLY A 70 -10.71 1.05 29.37
N GLN A 71 -10.67 -0.26 29.12
CA GLN A 71 -10.21 -1.25 30.09
C GLN A 71 -8.67 -1.25 30.22
N THR A 72 -8.18 -1.79 31.33
CA THR A 72 -6.75 -2.08 31.53
C THR A 72 -6.34 -3.34 30.78
N ALA A 73 -5.03 -3.62 30.70
CA ALA A 73 -4.51 -4.83 30.07
C ALA A 73 -5.22 -6.12 30.55
N PRO A 74 -5.52 -7.06 29.65
CA PRO A 74 -6.21 -8.30 29.97
C PRO A 74 -5.44 -9.14 30.99
N LYS A 75 -6.16 -9.72 31.96
CA LYS A 75 -5.60 -10.75 32.87
C LYS A 75 -5.50 -12.14 32.21
N GLY A 76 -6.21 -12.33 31.10
CA GLY A 76 -6.21 -13.55 30.30
C GLY A 76 -6.61 -13.21 28.87
N TYR A 77 -6.13 -14.00 27.91
CA TYR A 77 -6.34 -13.80 26.48
C TYR A 77 -7.36 -14.79 25.93
N ASP A 78 -8.12 -14.35 24.92
CA ASP A 78 -9.19 -15.12 24.28
C ASP A 78 -8.64 -16.27 23.41
N GLY A 79 -7.41 -16.12 22.90
CA GLY A 79 -6.77 -17.15 22.10
C GLY A 79 -5.50 -16.66 21.41
N LYS A 80 -5.19 -17.28 20.27
CA LYS A 80 -4.08 -16.91 19.39
C LYS A 80 -4.57 -16.22 18.13
N ILE A 81 -3.83 -15.23 17.67
CA ILE A 81 -4.00 -14.55 16.39
C ILE A 81 -2.71 -14.62 15.59
N LEU A 82 -2.80 -14.86 14.29
CA LEU A 82 -1.65 -14.82 13.39
C LEU A 82 -1.38 -13.38 12.93
N VAL A 83 -0.34 -12.77 13.48
CA VAL A 83 0.17 -11.46 13.04
C VAL A 83 0.99 -11.67 11.77
N PRO A 84 0.79 -10.85 10.71
CA PRO A 84 0.11 -9.56 10.71
C PRO A 84 -1.22 -9.59 9.97
N PHE A 85 -2.09 -10.58 10.20
CA PHE A 85 -3.41 -10.59 9.59
C PHE A 85 -4.43 -9.94 10.52
N ALA A 86 -5.23 -9.02 9.97
CA ALA A 86 -6.27 -8.27 10.68
C ALA A 86 -7.28 -9.18 11.40
N VAL A 87 -7.85 -8.74 12.53
CA VAL A 87 -8.75 -9.54 13.39
C VAL A 87 -9.94 -10.12 12.61
N GLU A 88 -10.48 -9.37 11.67
CA GLU A 88 -11.62 -9.73 10.84
C GLU A 88 -11.27 -10.73 9.73
N SER A 89 -10.00 -10.89 9.38
CA SER A 89 -9.57 -11.76 8.30
C SER A 89 -9.65 -13.25 8.68
N SER A 90 -9.80 -14.11 7.67
CA SER A 90 -9.75 -15.56 7.86
C SER A 90 -8.38 -16.02 8.35
N LEU A 91 -7.30 -15.52 7.74
CA LEU A 91 -5.91 -15.91 8.03
C LEU A 91 -5.44 -15.50 9.42
N SER A 92 -6.09 -14.54 10.08
CA SER A 92 -5.81 -14.24 11.49
C SER A 92 -6.06 -15.42 12.41
N GLY A 93 -6.92 -16.37 12.02
CA GLY A 93 -7.40 -17.42 12.90
C GLY A 93 -8.51 -16.96 13.86
N VAL A 94 -8.97 -15.70 13.75
CA VAL A 94 -9.96 -15.09 14.65
C VAL A 94 -11.28 -14.82 13.94
N MET A 95 -11.27 -14.04 12.86
CA MET A 95 -12.44 -13.67 12.04
C MET A 95 -13.62 -13.12 12.87
N LYS A 96 -13.34 -12.13 13.72
CA LYS A 96 -14.35 -11.43 14.55
C LYS A 96 -14.35 -9.94 14.26
N LYS A 97 -15.53 -9.31 14.37
CA LYS A 97 -15.66 -7.84 14.32
C LYS A 97 -15.22 -7.22 15.65
N VAL A 98 -14.44 -6.15 15.60
CA VAL A 98 -14.04 -5.37 16.79
C VAL A 98 -15.01 -4.20 17.03
N GLY A 99 -15.04 -3.24 16.10
CA GLY A 99 -15.88 -2.04 16.15
C GLY A 99 -15.52 -1.03 17.24
N SER A 100 -16.17 0.13 17.21
CA SER A 100 -15.84 1.30 18.05
C SER A 100 -15.96 1.09 19.56
N GLU A 101 -16.80 0.16 20.01
CA GLU A 101 -17.04 -0.11 21.43
C GLU A 101 -15.96 -1.01 22.06
N ASN A 102 -15.06 -1.58 21.25
CA ASN A 102 -14.03 -2.50 21.71
C ASN A 102 -12.62 -2.08 21.27
N GLU A 103 -11.62 -2.61 21.98
CA GLU A 103 -10.20 -2.54 21.65
C GLU A 103 -9.66 -3.97 21.56
N VAL A 104 -8.70 -4.19 20.66
CA VAL A 104 -7.96 -5.45 20.59
C VAL A 104 -6.62 -5.30 21.29
N TRP A 105 -6.32 -6.26 22.16
CA TRP A 105 -5.04 -6.39 22.86
C TRP A 105 -4.27 -7.56 22.28
N TYR A 106 -2.99 -7.36 22.02
CA TYR A 106 -2.05 -8.36 21.57
C TYR A 106 -0.93 -8.54 22.58
N GLU A 107 -0.41 -9.75 22.72
CA GLU A 107 0.82 -10.01 23.46
C GLU A 107 1.68 -11.08 22.81
N THR A 108 2.98 -10.80 22.78
CA THR A 108 3.99 -11.78 22.41
C THR A 108 5.24 -11.64 23.27
N HIS A 109 6.13 -12.61 23.14
CA HIS A 109 7.44 -12.59 23.77
C HIS A 109 8.53 -12.75 22.73
N PHE A 110 9.64 -12.03 22.90
CA PHE A 110 10.77 -12.12 21.99
C PHE A 110 12.10 -12.04 22.73
N THR A 111 13.15 -12.53 22.08
CA THR A 111 14.54 -12.44 22.54
C THR A 111 15.35 -11.53 21.63
N ILE A 112 16.34 -10.85 22.19
CA ILE A 112 17.34 -10.07 21.45
C ILE A 112 18.53 -10.96 21.11
N ASN A 113 19.02 -10.87 19.88
CA ASN A 113 20.20 -11.64 19.48
C ASN A 113 21.44 -11.13 20.23
N ALA A 114 22.25 -12.04 20.77
CA ALA A 114 23.45 -11.70 21.54
C ALA A 114 24.47 -10.89 20.72
N ASN A 115 24.48 -11.05 19.38
CA ASN A 115 25.34 -10.28 18.49
C ASN A 115 24.89 -8.81 18.27
N TRP A 116 23.75 -8.40 18.85
CA TRP A 116 23.27 -7.01 18.83
C TRP A 116 23.69 -6.22 20.07
N LYS A 117 24.68 -6.72 20.83
CA LYS A 117 25.22 -6.02 21.99
C LYS A 117 25.72 -4.62 21.60
N ASN A 118 25.40 -3.63 22.43
CA ASN A 118 25.74 -2.21 22.25
C ASN A 118 25.07 -1.53 21.02
N LYS A 119 24.02 -2.13 20.47
CA LYS A 119 23.15 -1.52 19.46
C LYS A 119 21.90 -0.94 20.11
N ASP A 120 21.33 0.07 19.46
CA ASP A 120 19.97 0.48 19.73
C ASP A 120 19.02 -0.47 18.99
N ILE A 121 17.96 -0.90 19.64
CA ILE A 121 16.99 -1.86 19.11
C ILE A 121 15.74 -1.06 18.79
N LEU A 122 15.45 -0.95 17.51
CA LEU A 122 14.22 -0.34 17.03
C LEU A 122 13.15 -1.43 16.88
N LEU A 123 11.99 -1.21 17.48
CA LEU A 123 10.78 -1.99 17.24
C LEU A 123 9.95 -1.26 16.19
N HIS A 124 9.70 -1.92 15.06
CA HIS A 124 8.96 -1.38 13.94
C HIS A 124 7.60 -2.07 13.76
N PHE A 125 6.63 -1.28 13.32
CA PHE A 125 5.34 -1.73 12.83
C PHE A 125 5.17 -1.20 11.40
N GLY A 126 4.81 -2.07 10.46
CA GLY A 126 4.58 -1.67 9.06
C GLY A 126 3.32 -0.82 8.91
N ALA A 127 2.25 -1.24 9.58
CA ALA A 127 0.98 -0.53 9.70
C ALA A 127 0.09 -1.24 10.74
N VAL A 128 -0.66 -0.45 11.50
CA VAL A 128 -1.61 -0.94 12.51
C VAL A 128 -2.85 -0.04 12.46
N ASP A 129 -4.02 -0.60 12.17
CA ASP A 129 -5.26 0.17 11.96
C ASP A 129 -6.08 0.28 13.27
N TRP A 130 -6.22 1.45 13.92
CA TRP A 130 -5.58 2.73 13.55
C TRP A 130 -4.93 3.46 14.73
N LYS A 131 -5.53 3.43 15.93
CA LYS A 131 -4.96 4.04 17.13
C LYS A 131 -4.27 2.97 17.97
N THR A 132 -2.95 3.05 18.05
CA THR A 132 -2.10 2.04 18.66
C THR A 132 -1.42 2.57 19.92
N GLU A 133 -1.37 1.74 20.95
CA GLU A 133 -0.55 1.95 22.14
C GLU A 133 0.37 0.73 22.34
N VAL A 134 1.62 0.96 22.72
CA VAL A 134 2.63 -0.11 22.82
C VAL A 134 3.31 -0.10 24.19
N TRP A 135 3.48 -1.29 24.75
CA TRP A 135 4.23 -1.53 25.98
C TRP A 135 5.33 -2.57 25.76
N VAL A 136 6.50 -2.31 26.35
CA VAL A 136 7.59 -3.28 26.46
C VAL A 136 7.88 -3.49 27.94
N ASN A 137 7.83 -4.75 28.38
CA ASN A 137 8.02 -5.14 29.78
C ASN A 137 7.22 -4.28 30.76
N ASP A 138 5.92 -4.14 30.51
CA ASP A 138 4.95 -3.39 31.33
C ASP A 138 5.14 -1.86 31.35
N ILE A 139 6.07 -1.33 30.55
CA ILE A 139 6.29 0.11 30.39
C ILE A 139 5.64 0.57 29.08
N LYS A 140 4.74 1.56 29.15
CA LYS A 140 4.16 2.18 27.95
C LYS A 140 5.25 2.99 27.24
N ILE A 141 5.62 2.60 26.03
CA ILE A 141 6.71 3.23 25.29
C ILE A 141 6.23 4.28 24.29
N GLY A 142 4.95 4.27 23.90
CA GLY A 142 4.41 5.26 22.98
C GLY A 142 3.04 4.93 22.43
N THR A 143 2.58 5.81 21.54
CA THR A 143 1.30 5.72 20.83
C THR A 143 1.46 6.14 19.38
N HIS A 144 0.63 5.59 18.48
CA HIS A 144 0.54 5.97 17.08
C HIS A 144 -0.92 6.13 16.65
N THR A 145 -1.20 7.01 15.70
CA THR A 145 -2.48 7.13 15.01
C THR A 145 -2.24 7.16 13.51
N GLY A 146 -2.91 6.28 12.78
CA GLY A 146 -2.86 6.18 11.32
C GLY A 146 -2.74 4.74 10.88
N GLY A 147 -3.56 4.35 9.90
CA GLY A 147 -3.74 2.95 9.51
C GLY A 147 -2.80 2.44 8.42
N PHE A 148 -2.03 3.32 7.77
CA PHE A 148 -1.45 3.01 6.45
C PHE A 148 0.06 3.28 6.33
N THR A 149 0.70 3.75 7.40
CA THR A 149 2.11 4.16 7.42
C THR A 149 2.87 3.50 8.56
N PRO A 150 4.20 3.27 8.38
CA PRO A 150 5.00 2.62 9.41
C PRO A 150 5.39 3.58 10.53
N PHE A 151 5.63 3.02 11.71
CA PHE A 151 6.20 3.74 12.86
C PHE A 151 7.14 2.84 13.66
N SER A 152 7.98 3.45 14.49
CA SER A 152 8.94 2.70 15.30
C SER A 152 9.29 3.37 16.62
N PHE A 153 9.77 2.57 17.57
CA PHE A 153 10.27 3.03 18.87
C PHE A 153 11.66 2.45 19.13
N ASN A 154 12.57 3.26 19.68
CA ASN A 154 13.80 2.74 20.28
C ASN A 154 13.47 2.10 21.64
N ILE A 155 13.55 0.77 21.70
CA ILE A 155 13.15 0.00 22.88
C ILE A 155 14.32 -0.37 23.80
N THR A 156 15.57 -0.09 23.41
CA THR A 156 16.77 -0.46 24.17
C THR A 156 16.71 -0.09 25.66
N PRO A 157 16.26 1.12 26.05
CA PRO A 157 16.21 1.49 27.47
C PRO A 157 15.23 0.66 28.31
N PHE A 158 14.27 -0.03 27.68
CA PHE A 158 13.19 -0.76 28.36
C PHE A 158 13.41 -2.28 28.35
N LEU A 159 14.48 -2.75 27.69
CA LEU A 159 14.83 -4.16 27.65
C LEU A 159 15.30 -4.64 29.03
N ASN A 160 14.77 -5.77 29.50
CA ASN A 160 15.22 -6.40 30.73
C ASN A 160 15.26 -7.93 30.58
N GLY A 161 16.29 -8.57 31.14
CA GLY A 161 16.43 -10.02 31.07
C GLY A 161 16.64 -10.58 29.65
N LYS A 162 16.39 -11.88 29.48
CA LYS A 162 16.61 -12.60 28.20
C LYS A 162 15.38 -12.57 27.28
N SER A 163 14.19 -12.66 27.86
CA SER A 163 12.91 -12.63 27.15
C SER A 163 12.21 -11.33 27.45
N GLN A 164 11.69 -10.68 26.42
CA GLN A 164 11.00 -9.40 26.47
C GLN A 164 9.53 -9.62 26.22
N LYS A 165 8.66 -8.95 26.97
CA LYS A 165 7.22 -8.95 26.75
C LYS A 165 6.83 -7.74 25.91
N LEU A 166 6.08 -7.96 24.83
CA LEU A 166 5.48 -6.93 24.00
C LEU A 166 3.97 -7.00 24.16
N VAL A 167 3.34 -5.87 24.51
CA VAL A 167 1.88 -5.72 24.51
C VAL A 167 1.51 -4.58 23.58
N VAL A 168 0.49 -4.79 22.76
CA VAL A 168 -0.04 -3.79 21.81
C VAL A 168 -1.54 -3.68 22.01
N LYS A 169 -2.07 -2.47 22.14
CA LYS A 169 -3.51 -2.21 22.19
C LYS A 169 -3.89 -1.40 20.97
N VAL A 170 -4.97 -1.78 20.30
CA VAL A 170 -5.45 -1.10 19.10
C VAL A 170 -6.95 -0.82 19.20
N TRP A 171 -7.31 0.41 18.85
CA TRP A 171 -8.69 0.86 18.71
C TRP A 171 -8.95 1.30 17.27
N ASP A 172 -10.05 0.85 16.69
CA ASP A 172 -10.57 1.36 15.42
C ASP A 172 -12.10 1.53 15.45
N PRO A 173 -12.61 2.76 15.24
CA PRO A 173 -14.04 2.97 15.11
C PRO A 173 -14.57 2.60 13.72
N THR A 174 -13.71 2.19 12.78
CA THR A 174 -14.06 1.82 11.42
C THR A 174 -14.87 2.94 10.77
N SER A 175 -16.16 2.71 10.47
CA SER A 175 -17.01 3.70 9.82
C SER A 175 -17.71 4.68 10.76
N ASP A 176 -17.59 4.48 12.08
CA ASP A 176 -18.22 5.30 13.11
C ASP A 176 -17.34 6.52 13.50
N GLY A 177 -16.11 6.61 12.97
CA GLY A 177 -15.17 7.72 13.15
C GLY A 177 -14.83 8.47 11.87
N THR A 178 -14.01 9.52 12.00
CA THR A 178 -13.61 10.42 10.90
C THR A 178 -12.23 10.11 10.31
N GLN A 179 -11.51 9.13 10.87
CA GLN A 179 -10.17 8.76 10.44
C GLN A 179 -10.17 8.22 8.99
N PRO A 180 -9.06 8.38 8.25
CA PRO A 180 -8.85 7.67 6.99
C PRO A 180 -9.09 6.16 7.18
N ARG A 181 -10.05 5.62 6.43
CA ARG A 181 -10.47 4.21 6.50
C ARG A 181 -10.49 3.51 5.15
N GLY A 182 -10.31 4.23 4.04
CA GLY A 182 -10.48 3.68 2.69
C GLY A 182 -11.93 3.19 2.50
N LYS A 183 -12.10 1.94 2.06
CA LYS A 183 -13.43 1.32 1.81
C LYS A 183 -14.00 0.49 2.96
N GLN A 184 -13.44 0.60 4.16
CA GLN A 184 -13.89 -0.16 5.32
C GLN A 184 -15.23 0.36 5.87
N VAL A 185 -16.19 -0.53 6.11
CA VAL A 185 -17.47 -0.20 6.77
C VAL A 185 -17.95 -1.30 7.71
N LYS A 186 -18.64 -0.91 8.78
CA LYS A 186 -19.21 -1.84 9.79
C LYS A 186 -20.12 -2.92 9.20
N ASN A 187 -20.87 -2.55 8.15
CA ASN A 187 -21.81 -3.40 7.42
C ASN A 187 -21.45 -3.37 5.92
N PRO A 188 -20.60 -4.30 5.45
CA PRO A 188 -20.18 -4.35 4.04
C PRO A 188 -21.36 -4.50 3.08
N GLU A 189 -21.38 -3.65 2.06
CA GLU A 189 -22.42 -3.63 1.03
C GLU A 189 -21.94 -2.84 -0.20
N GLY A 190 -22.32 -3.29 -1.40
CA GLY A 190 -21.99 -2.60 -2.65
C GLY A 190 -20.48 -2.54 -2.89
N ILE A 191 -19.94 -1.32 -2.91
CA ILE A 191 -18.52 -1.00 -3.09
C ILE A 191 -17.73 -0.84 -1.77
N TRP A 192 -18.37 -1.11 -0.62
CA TRP A 192 -17.77 -0.96 0.71
C TRP A 192 -17.60 -2.34 1.36
N TYR A 193 -16.43 -2.57 1.95
CA TYR A 193 -15.94 -3.92 2.28
C TYR A 193 -15.75 -4.15 3.77
N THR A 194 -15.39 -5.39 4.10
CA THR A 194 -15.09 -5.85 5.46
C THR A 194 -14.08 -4.93 6.18
N PRO A 195 -14.33 -4.55 7.45
CA PRO A 195 -13.38 -3.81 8.29
C PRO A 195 -12.06 -4.55 8.50
N VAL A 196 -11.00 -3.80 8.79
CA VAL A 196 -9.67 -4.28 9.12
C VAL A 196 -9.21 -3.57 10.40
N THR A 197 -9.20 -4.29 11.51
CA THR A 197 -8.70 -3.78 12.79
C THR A 197 -7.37 -4.44 13.15
N GLY A 198 -6.44 -3.64 13.67
CA GLY A 198 -5.22 -4.16 14.30
C GLY A 198 -4.00 -4.21 13.38
N ILE A 199 -3.07 -5.10 13.71
CA ILE A 199 -1.78 -5.20 13.02
C ILE A 199 -2.01 -5.90 11.68
N TRP A 200 -1.84 -5.18 10.57
CA TRP A 200 -2.08 -5.71 9.23
C TRP A 200 -0.83 -5.72 8.32
N GLN A 201 0.30 -5.17 8.78
CA GLN A 201 1.61 -5.36 8.16
C GLN A 201 2.66 -5.83 9.18
N THR A 202 3.80 -6.32 8.68
CA THR A 202 4.87 -6.94 9.46
C THR A 202 5.29 -6.13 10.68
N VAL A 203 5.60 -6.84 11.78
CA VAL A 203 6.25 -6.29 12.99
C VAL A 203 7.66 -6.86 13.05
N TRP A 204 8.67 -6.04 13.29
CA TRP A 204 10.06 -6.52 13.31
C TRP A 204 10.98 -5.67 14.20
N LEU A 205 12.18 -6.21 14.45
CA LEU A 205 13.26 -5.52 15.14
C LEU A 205 14.42 -5.20 14.21
N GLU A 206 15.02 -4.03 14.37
CA GLU A 206 16.29 -3.65 13.72
C GLU A 206 17.32 -3.22 14.78
N PRO A 207 18.51 -3.84 14.83
CA PRO A 207 19.64 -3.31 15.56
C PRO A 207 20.33 -2.20 14.75
N VAL A 208 20.41 -1.01 15.31
CA VAL A 208 21.08 0.14 14.70
C VAL A 208 22.21 0.65 15.59
N SER A 209 23.18 1.32 14.98
CA SER A 209 24.18 2.07 15.75
C SER A 209 23.53 3.30 16.39
N LYS A 210 24.12 3.82 17.47
CA LYS A 210 23.64 5.06 18.13
C LYS A 210 23.46 6.24 17.17
N LYS A 211 24.36 6.31 16.18
CA LYS A 211 24.20 7.14 14.99
C LYS A 211 23.82 6.26 13.83
N HIS A 212 22.68 6.52 13.20
CA HIS A 212 22.18 5.67 12.13
C HIS A 212 21.36 6.44 11.11
N ILE A 213 21.33 5.90 9.91
CA ILE A 213 20.53 6.43 8.80
C ILE A 213 19.07 6.05 9.05
N ASN A 214 18.22 7.06 9.20
CA ASN A 214 16.81 6.90 9.49
C ASN A 214 15.96 6.87 8.20
N ASN A 215 16.30 7.73 7.24
CA ASN A 215 15.52 7.90 6.01
C ASN A 215 16.39 8.32 4.81
N LEU A 216 15.90 8.01 3.60
CA LEU A 216 16.49 8.38 2.32
C LEU A 216 15.43 8.96 1.37
N ARG A 217 15.70 10.14 0.82
CA ARG A 217 14.89 10.79 -0.21
C ARG A 217 15.68 10.85 -1.51
N THR A 218 15.17 10.23 -2.57
CA THR A 218 15.80 10.22 -3.90
C THR A 218 14.94 10.98 -4.92
N THR A 219 15.54 11.94 -5.62
CA THR A 219 14.84 12.82 -6.58
C THR A 219 15.62 12.88 -7.91
N PRO A 220 15.22 12.13 -8.95
CA PRO A 220 15.91 12.14 -10.23
C PRO A 220 15.61 13.41 -11.05
N ASP A 221 16.64 13.93 -11.73
CA ASP A 221 16.52 14.97 -12.75
C ASP A 221 17.17 14.47 -14.05
N ILE A 222 16.34 14.04 -14.98
CA ILE A 222 16.80 13.51 -16.26
C ILE A 222 17.23 14.61 -17.24
N ASP A 223 16.82 15.87 -17.03
CA ASP A 223 17.19 16.98 -17.92
C ASP A 223 18.62 17.45 -17.60
N ARG A 224 19.03 17.30 -16.33
CA ARG A 224 20.40 17.56 -15.85
C ARG A 224 21.27 16.30 -15.80
N ASN A 225 20.69 15.11 -16.00
CA ASN A 225 21.33 13.81 -15.79
C ASN A 225 21.91 13.66 -14.36
N THR A 226 21.17 14.09 -13.35
CA THR A 226 21.60 13.99 -11.93
C THR A 226 20.55 13.29 -11.07
N ILE A 227 21.01 12.66 -9.99
CA ILE A 227 20.16 12.16 -8.91
C ILE A 227 20.48 12.95 -7.64
N ASN A 228 19.47 13.57 -7.04
CA ASN A 228 19.62 14.20 -5.72
C ASN A 228 19.24 13.18 -4.64
N ILE A 229 20.11 13.01 -3.64
CA ILE A 229 19.85 12.12 -2.51
C ILE A 229 20.02 12.90 -1.21
N ALA A 230 18.93 13.02 -0.45
CA ALA A 230 18.94 13.55 0.90
C ALA A 230 18.88 12.40 1.91
N THR A 231 19.62 12.53 3.00
CA THR A 231 19.75 11.50 4.03
C THR A 231 19.45 12.10 5.40
N GLU A 232 18.52 11.48 6.12
CA GLU A 232 18.24 11.83 7.52
C GLU A 232 18.99 10.86 8.44
N VAL A 233 19.69 11.42 9.42
CA VAL A 233 20.54 10.65 10.35
C VAL A 233 20.19 11.01 11.78
N GLU A 234 19.82 10.00 12.54
CA GLU A 234 19.57 10.13 13.97
C GLU A 234 20.90 10.15 14.74
N GLY A 235 20.99 10.99 15.79
CA GLY A 235 22.18 11.09 16.65
C GLY A 235 23.43 11.68 15.98
N SER A 236 23.28 12.31 14.82
CA SER A 236 24.41 12.91 14.09
C SER A 236 25.11 14.04 14.87
N SER A 237 26.38 14.26 14.56
CA SER A 237 27.18 15.35 15.12
C SER A 237 28.02 16.03 14.04
N VAL A 238 28.54 17.23 14.35
CA VAL A 238 29.47 17.95 13.48
C VAL A 238 30.65 17.04 13.10
N GLY A 239 30.95 16.97 11.80
CA GLY A 239 32.01 16.13 11.25
C GLY A 239 31.57 14.73 10.78
N ASP A 240 30.30 14.35 11.00
CA ASP A 240 29.75 13.14 10.41
C ASP A 240 29.52 13.33 8.90
N ILE A 241 29.81 12.27 8.13
CA ILE A 241 29.80 12.27 6.66
C ILE A 241 28.89 11.14 6.17
N ILE A 242 28.12 11.43 5.12
CA ILE A 242 27.45 10.42 4.29
C ILE A 242 28.31 10.15 3.05
N GLU A 243 28.57 8.88 2.77
CA GLU A 243 29.10 8.40 1.51
C GLU A 243 28.02 7.62 0.76
N ILE A 244 27.76 8.01 -0.49
CA ILE A 244 26.84 7.31 -1.39
C ILE A 244 27.65 6.71 -2.52
N THR A 245 27.51 5.40 -2.73
CA THR A 245 28.06 4.71 -3.90
C THR A 245 26.93 4.22 -4.78
N VAL A 246 26.99 4.53 -6.08
CA VAL A 246 25.99 4.14 -7.07
C VAL A 246 26.51 3.01 -7.96
N PHE A 247 25.64 2.05 -8.26
CA PHE A 247 25.96 0.87 -9.05
C PHE A 247 24.99 0.66 -10.23
N ASP A 248 25.55 0.25 -11.37
CA ASP A 248 24.84 -0.33 -12.52
C ASP A 248 25.14 -1.84 -12.50
N GLY A 249 24.21 -2.62 -11.93
CA GLY A 249 24.46 -4.01 -11.57
C GLY A 249 25.65 -4.12 -10.61
N ALA A 250 26.67 -4.91 -10.97
CA ALA A 250 27.88 -5.04 -10.14
C ALA A 250 28.89 -3.90 -10.31
N LYS A 251 28.70 -3.01 -11.31
CA LYS A 251 29.68 -1.97 -11.65
C LYS A 251 29.42 -0.70 -10.83
N LYS A 252 30.39 -0.28 -10.02
CA LYS A 252 30.39 1.06 -9.42
C LYS A 252 30.53 2.12 -10.51
N ILE A 253 29.59 3.07 -10.57
CA ILE A 253 29.58 4.14 -11.58
C ILE A 253 29.78 5.53 -10.99
N ALA A 254 29.40 5.76 -9.73
CA ALA A 254 29.59 7.04 -9.06
C ALA A 254 29.84 6.86 -7.55
N SER A 255 30.42 7.88 -6.92
CA SER A 255 30.68 7.92 -5.48
C SER A 255 30.74 9.35 -5.03
N GLU A 256 29.89 9.74 -4.10
CA GLU A 256 29.89 11.10 -3.56
C GLU A 256 29.88 11.10 -2.03
N LYS A 257 30.47 12.16 -1.46
CA LYS A 257 30.53 12.38 -0.02
C LYS A 257 30.06 13.77 0.32
N GLY A 258 29.36 13.90 1.44
CA GLY A 258 29.13 15.19 2.06
C GLY A 258 28.79 15.07 3.53
N VAL A 259 28.78 16.22 4.20
CA VAL A 259 28.40 16.28 5.60
C VAL A 259 26.92 15.93 5.76
N VAL A 260 26.59 15.27 6.87
CA VAL A 260 25.20 14.94 7.21
C VAL A 260 24.32 16.20 7.16
N GLY A 261 23.10 16.06 6.63
CA GLY A 261 22.12 17.15 6.49
C GLY A 261 22.22 17.93 5.19
N GLN A 262 23.23 17.67 4.34
CA GLN A 262 23.28 18.17 2.96
C GLN A 262 22.73 17.12 2.00
N SER A 263 22.00 17.58 0.98
CA SER A 263 21.66 16.73 -0.15
C SER A 263 22.85 16.58 -1.10
N LEU A 264 23.08 15.38 -1.60
CA LEU A 264 24.13 15.10 -2.59
C LEU A 264 23.52 15.02 -3.98
N GLU A 265 23.97 15.89 -4.89
CA GLU A 265 23.65 15.82 -6.32
C GLU A 265 24.74 15.01 -7.02
N ILE A 266 24.37 13.84 -7.55
CA ILE A 266 25.30 12.90 -8.18
C ILE A 266 25.04 12.87 -9.68
N PRO A 267 26.00 13.24 -10.53
CA PRO A 267 25.89 13.09 -11.98
C PRO A 267 25.86 11.62 -12.40
N ILE A 268 24.96 11.28 -13.32
CA ILE A 268 24.86 9.95 -13.94
C ILE A 268 25.12 10.10 -15.44
N ASP A 269 26.30 9.72 -15.89
CA ASP A 269 26.66 9.79 -17.30
C ASP A 269 25.77 8.86 -18.14
N ASN A 270 25.10 9.41 -19.15
CA ASN A 270 24.20 8.68 -20.07
C ASN A 270 23.21 7.77 -19.32
N PRO A 271 22.28 8.34 -18.53
CA PRO A 271 21.44 7.56 -17.64
C PRO A 271 20.52 6.60 -18.41
N LYS A 272 20.41 5.36 -17.93
CA LYS A 272 19.38 4.41 -18.36
C LYS A 272 18.08 4.83 -17.70
N LEU A 273 17.15 5.33 -18.51
CA LEU A 273 15.87 5.82 -18.01
C LEU A 273 14.93 4.66 -17.70
N TRP A 274 14.17 4.80 -16.62
CA TRP A 274 13.14 3.86 -16.24
C TRP A 274 11.82 4.14 -16.96
N SER A 275 11.18 3.09 -17.45
CA SER A 275 9.84 3.11 -18.03
C SER A 275 9.15 1.75 -17.88
N PRO A 276 7.84 1.64 -18.19
CA PRO A 276 7.15 0.35 -18.22
C PRO A 276 7.77 -0.73 -19.13
N ASP A 277 8.45 -0.30 -20.20
CA ASP A 277 9.12 -1.20 -21.16
C ASP A 277 10.59 -1.44 -20.80
N ALA A 278 11.19 -0.56 -20.00
CA ALA A 278 12.59 -0.64 -19.56
C ALA A 278 12.72 -0.23 -18.08
N PRO A 279 12.33 -1.10 -17.12
CA PRO A 279 12.30 -0.76 -15.71
C PRO A 279 13.67 -0.83 -15.03
N PHE A 280 14.62 -0.04 -15.52
CA PHE A 280 16.00 -0.05 -15.02
C PHE A 280 16.10 0.65 -13.65
N LEU A 281 16.73 -0.02 -12.68
CA LEU A 281 17.01 0.51 -11.34
C LEU A 281 18.52 0.53 -11.09
N TYR A 282 19.00 1.60 -10.47
CA TYR A 282 20.37 1.72 -9.97
C TYR A 282 20.40 1.33 -8.49
N ASP A 283 21.32 0.46 -8.11
CA ASP A 283 21.54 0.13 -6.70
C ASP A 283 22.40 1.22 -6.05
N ILE A 284 22.09 1.56 -4.80
CA ILE A 284 22.91 2.45 -3.99
C ILE A 284 23.27 1.83 -2.65
N LYS A 285 24.46 2.19 -2.19
CA LYS A 285 24.93 1.91 -0.84
C LYS A 285 25.21 3.22 -0.15
N VAL A 286 24.52 3.44 0.97
CA VAL A 286 24.66 4.67 1.78
C VAL A 286 25.35 4.31 3.08
N THR A 287 26.50 4.90 3.32
CA THR A 287 27.35 4.64 4.48
C THR A 287 27.49 5.91 5.32
N LEU A 288 27.16 5.82 6.60
CA LEU A 288 27.43 6.86 7.58
C LEU A 288 28.83 6.68 8.16
N ILE A 289 29.65 7.72 8.08
CA ILE A 289 31.02 7.77 8.59
C ILE A 289 31.08 8.79 9.73
N SER A 290 31.44 8.32 10.93
CA SER A 290 31.61 9.15 12.13
C SER A 290 32.99 8.91 12.72
N GLY A 291 33.75 9.98 12.97
CA GLY A 291 35.12 9.89 13.50
C GLY A 291 36.07 9.08 12.60
N GLY A 292 35.87 9.16 11.27
CA GLY A 292 36.67 8.46 10.27
C GLY A 292 36.37 6.96 10.12
N LYS A 293 35.29 6.45 10.73
CA LYS A 293 34.88 5.03 10.65
C LYS A 293 33.45 4.91 10.15
N ALA A 294 33.18 3.90 9.33
CA ALA A 294 31.81 3.53 8.96
C ALA A 294 31.08 3.03 10.22
N THR A 295 30.00 3.72 10.59
CA THR A 295 29.20 3.40 11.78
C THR A 295 27.84 2.82 11.44
N ASP A 296 27.32 3.09 10.26
CA ASP A 296 26.06 2.54 9.78
C ASP A 296 26.04 2.41 8.25
N GLU A 297 25.25 1.49 7.73
CA GLU A 297 25.10 1.26 6.29
C GLU A 297 23.70 0.76 5.96
N VAL A 298 23.13 1.26 4.87
CA VAL A 298 21.89 0.74 4.26
C VAL A 298 22.08 0.56 2.76
N LYS A 299 21.39 -0.42 2.18
CA LYS A 299 21.23 -0.55 0.73
C LYS A 299 19.87 -0.02 0.30
N SER A 300 19.82 0.52 -0.91
CA SER A 300 18.61 1.06 -1.50
C SER A 300 18.74 1.04 -3.03
N TYR A 301 17.76 1.58 -3.73
CA TYR A 301 17.81 1.77 -5.18
C TYR A 301 17.11 3.07 -5.57
N PHE A 302 17.35 3.53 -6.80
CA PHE A 302 16.57 4.60 -7.42
C PHE A 302 16.39 4.34 -8.91
N ALA A 303 15.56 5.15 -9.56
CA ALA A 303 15.40 5.13 -11.00
C ALA A 303 15.54 6.54 -11.59
N MET A 304 16.12 6.64 -12.80
CA MET A 304 16.14 7.88 -13.55
C MET A 304 14.86 8.00 -14.37
N ARG A 305 13.90 8.81 -13.91
CA ARG A 305 12.64 9.05 -14.64
C ARG A 305 12.07 10.43 -14.33
N LYS A 306 11.28 10.96 -15.26
CA LYS A 306 10.53 12.21 -15.07
C LYS A 306 9.08 12.04 -15.52
N ILE A 307 8.13 12.46 -14.68
CA ILE A 307 6.74 12.63 -15.08
C ILE A 307 6.47 14.13 -15.27
N SER A 308 5.80 14.49 -16.34
CA SER A 308 5.44 15.89 -16.64
C SER A 308 4.19 15.94 -17.53
N SER A 309 3.80 17.14 -17.94
CA SER A 309 2.74 17.33 -18.93
C SER A 309 3.15 18.34 -20.00
N LYS A 310 2.65 18.17 -21.21
CA LYS A 310 2.90 19.07 -22.34
C LYS A 310 1.77 19.01 -23.35
N ARG A 311 1.53 20.11 -24.08
CA ARG A 311 0.66 20.08 -25.26
C ARG A 311 1.32 19.30 -26.40
N ASP A 312 0.58 18.37 -26.99
CA ASP A 312 0.95 17.70 -28.23
C ASP A 312 0.71 18.61 -29.46
N SER A 313 0.99 18.10 -30.67
CA SER A 313 0.79 18.82 -31.93
C SER A 313 -0.68 19.12 -32.26
N ASN A 314 -1.62 18.41 -31.63
CA ASN A 314 -3.06 18.61 -31.79
C ASN A 314 -3.63 19.58 -30.73
N GLY A 315 -2.77 20.13 -29.86
CA GLY A 315 -3.14 21.07 -28.81
C GLY A 315 -3.65 20.42 -27.52
N ILE A 316 -3.62 19.09 -27.42
CA ILE A 316 -4.10 18.33 -26.26
C ILE A 316 -2.99 18.27 -25.20
N VAL A 317 -3.32 18.56 -23.94
CA VAL A 317 -2.37 18.44 -22.84
C VAL A 317 -2.20 16.96 -22.49
N ARG A 318 -1.04 16.40 -22.80
CA ARG A 318 -0.67 14.99 -22.57
C ARG A 318 0.18 14.83 -21.31
N MET A 319 0.00 13.69 -20.65
CA MET A 319 0.98 13.16 -19.70
C MET A 319 2.23 12.74 -20.46
N GLN A 320 3.39 13.05 -19.90
CA GLN A 320 4.68 12.66 -20.44
C GLN A 320 5.49 11.86 -19.44
N LEU A 321 6.07 10.75 -19.88
CA LEU A 321 7.11 10.03 -19.18
C LEU A 321 8.42 10.23 -19.93
N ASN A 322 9.45 10.70 -19.24
CA ASN A 322 10.77 10.96 -19.80
C ASN A 322 10.72 11.89 -21.02
N ASN A 323 9.95 12.98 -20.92
CA ASN A 323 9.70 13.97 -21.96
C ASN A 323 9.02 13.42 -23.24
N LYS A 324 8.39 12.25 -23.18
CA LYS A 324 7.62 11.63 -24.28
C LYS A 324 6.18 11.39 -23.85
N ASP A 325 5.24 11.63 -24.75
CA ASP A 325 3.81 11.40 -24.48
C ASP A 325 3.59 9.93 -24.08
N CYS A 326 2.77 9.71 -23.05
CA CYS A 326 2.52 8.39 -22.49
C CYS A 326 1.05 8.26 -22.12
N PHE A 327 0.32 7.42 -22.84
CA PHE A 327 -1.05 7.06 -22.45
C PHE A 327 -0.97 6.03 -21.32
N GLN A 328 -1.42 6.43 -20.13
CA GLN A 328 -1.41 5.56 -18.96
C GLN A 328 -2.73 4.78 -18.90
N PHE A 329 -2.65 3.45 -18.97
CA PHE A 329 -3.82 2.59 -18.96
C PHE A 329 -3.62 1.44 -17.98
N GLY A 330 -4.57 1.32 -17.06
CA GLY A 330 -4.46 0.41 -15.93
C GLY A 330 -5.78 0.01 -15.32
N PRO A 331 -5.78 -1.02 -14.46
CA PRO A 331 -6.93 -1.35 -13.65
C PRO A 331 -7.02 -0.45 -12.40
N LEU A 332 -8.24 -0.32 -11.89
CA LEU A 332 -8.49 0.10 -10.52
C LEU A 332 -8.20 -1.09 -9.59
N ASP A 333 -7.24 -0.96 -8.69
CA ASP A 333 -6.83 -2.03 -7.79
C ASP A 333 -7.24 -1.71 -6.34
N GLN A 334 -8.23 -2.44 -5.83
CA GLN A 334 -8.71 -2.30 -4.45
C GLN A 334 -7.67 -2.78 -3.43
N GLY A 335 -6.89 -3.82 -3.75
CA GLY A 335 -5.97 -4.44 -2.81
C GLY A 335 -6.63 -5.28 -1.71
N TRP A 336 -7.79 -5.90 -1.97
CA TRP A 336 -8.44 -6.81 -1.02
C TRP A 336 -8.15 -8.28 -1.33
N TRP A 337 -8.05 -9.08 -0.27
CA TRP A 337 -7.82 -10.52 -0.29
C TRP A 337 -8.95 -11.25 0.44
N PRO A 338 -9.54 -12.32 -0.12
CA PRO A 338 -10.66 -13.02 0.52
C PRO A 338 -10.28 -13.70 1.84
N ASP A 339 -8.99 -13.97 2.03
CA ASP A 339 -8.45 -14.70 3.17
C ASP A 339 -7.72 -13.77 4.15
N GLY A 340 -7.02 -12.74 3.67
CA GLY A 340 -6.25 -11.79 4.49
C GLY A 340 -6.74 -10.34 4.53
N LEU A 341 -7.83 -10.00 3.83
CA LEU A 341 -8.36 -8.63 3.68
C LEU A 341 -7.30 -7.66 3.14
N TYR A 342 -6.70 -6.80 3.96
CA TYR A 342 -5.61 -5.92 3.53
C TYR A 342 -4.28 -6.63 3.29
N THR A 343 -4.06 -7.75 3.95
CA THR A 343 -2.78 -8.43 3.97
C THR A 343 -2.80 -9.58 2.97
N ALA A 344 -1.96 -9.51 1.93
CA ALA A 344 -1.77 -10.66 1.05
C ALA A 344 -1.21 -11.86 1.84
N PRO A 345 -1.58 -13.10 1.50
CA PRO A 345 -1.09 -14.28 2.22
C PRO A 345 0.43 -14.45 2.16
N THR A 346 1.05 -14.14 1.03
CA THR A 346 2.50 -14.23 0.79
C THR A 346 3.00 -13.08 -0.10
N ASP A 347 4.32 -12.88 -0.18
CA ASP A 347 4.90 -11.89 -1.11
C ASP A 347 4.68 -12.29 -2.58
N GLU A 348 4.67 -13.59 -2.88
CA GLU A 348 4.33 -14.10 -4.21
C GLU A 348 2.88 -13.77 -4.59
N ALA A 349 1.97 -13.73 -3.61
CA ALA A 349 0.59 -13.32 -3.86
C ALA A 349 0.52 -11.83 -4.24
N LEU A 350 1.23 -10.94 -3.53
CA LEU A 350 1.36 -9.53 -3.94
C LEU A 350 1.92 -9.40 -5.36
N GLN A 351 2.98 -10.17 -5.64
CA GLN A 351 3.63 -10.17 -6.95
C GLN A 351 2.70 -10.66 -8.07
N TYR A 352 1.82 -11.63 -7.78
CA TYR A 352 0.94 -12.24 -8.77
C TYR A 352 0.00 -11.23 -9.43
N ASP A 353 -0.72 -10.40 -8.66
CA ASP A 353 -1.66 -9.42 -9.23
C ASP A 353 -0.95 -8.42 -10.18
N LEU A 354 0.33 -8.11 -9.91
CA LEU A 354 1.17 -7.26 -10.76
C LEU A 354 1.60 -7.97 -12.05
N LEU A 355 1.98 -9.24 -11.98
CA LEU A 355 2.27 -10.06 -13.16
C LEU A 355 1.05 -10.17 -14.07
N ARG A 356 -0.13 -10.42 -13.49
CA ARG A 356 -1.39 -10.49 -14.24
C ARG A 356 -1.73 -9.17 -14.90
N THR A 357 -1.44 -8.05 -14.24
CA THR A 357 -1.61 -6.71 -14.83
C THR A 357 -0.74 -6.54 -16.09
N LYS A 358 0.53 -6.97 -16.06
CA LYS A 358 1.41 -6.94 -17.25
C LYS A 358 0.93 -7.89 -18.34
N GLU A 359 0.44 -9.07 -17.97
CA GLU A 359 -0.13 -10.05 -18.91
C GLU A 359 -1.42 -9.54 -19.58
N LEU A 360 -2.19 -8.68 -18.92
CA LEU A 360 -3.31 -7.94 -19.51
C LEU A 360 -2.87 -6.78 -20.40
N GLY A 361 -1.57 -6.50 -20.53
CA GLY A 361 -1.04 -5.46 -21.41
C GLY A 361 -1.18 -4.03 -20.85
N PHE A 362 -1.52 -3.88 -19.57
CA PHE A 362 -1.54 -2.59 -18.89
C PHE A 362 -0.12 -2.11 -18.57
N ASN A 363 0.03 -0.78 -18.46
CA ASN A 363 1.29 -0.13 -18.06
C ASN A 363 1.19 0.65 -16.74
N MET A 364 0.00 0.71 -16.15
CA MET A 364 -0.31 1.49 -14.96
C MET A 364 -1.25 0.69 -14.03
N ILE A 365 -1.25 1.01 -12.74
CA ILE A 365 -2.25 0.63 -11.74
C ILE A 365 -2.63 1.87 -10.94
N ARG A 366 -3.93 2.08 -10.71
CA ARG A 366 -4.40 3.03 -9.71
C ARG A 366 -4.72 2.27 -8.43
N LYS A 367 -3.90 2.46 -7.39
CA LYS A 367 -4.12 1.87 -6.08
C LYS A 367 -5.20 2.67 -5.36
N HIS A 368 -6.39 2.08 -5.28
CA HIS A 368 -7.59 2.80 -4.92
C HIS A 368 -7.78 2.88 -3.42
N VAL A 369 -7.75 4.10 -2.89
CA VAL A 369 -8.04 4.50 -1.49
C VAL A 369 -7.44 3.60 -0.41
N LYS A 370 -6.28 3.02 -0.69
CA LYS A 370 -5.49 2.12 0.15
C LYS A 370 -4.01 2.41 -0.09
N VAL A 371 -3.15 2.16 0.88
CA VAL A 371 -1.69 2.15 0.71
C VAL A 371 -1.21 0.73 0.91
N GLU A 372 -0.45 0.16 -0.03
CA GLU A 372 0.10 -1.20 0.12
C GLU A 372 1.38 -1.22 0.97
N PRO A 373 1.86 -2.39 1.43
CA PRO A 373 3.21 -2.50 1.97
C PRO A 373 4.27 -2.05 0.96
N ALA A 374 5.38 -1.48 1.46
CA ALA A 374 6.57 -1.07 0.70
C ALA A 374 7.03 -2.08 -0.38
N ARG A 375 6.86 -3.37 -0.11
CA ARG A 375 7.19 -4.47 -1.03
C ARG A 375 6.37 -4.44 -2.32
N TRP A 376 5.10 -4.06 -2.27
CA TRP A 376 4.24 -3.93 -3.46
C TRP A 376 4.78 -2.89 -4.43
N TYR A 377 5.14 -1.69 -3.94
CA TYR A 377 5.75 -0.65 -4.78
C TYR A 377 7.11 -1.08 -5.34
N THR A 378 7.89 -1.83 -4.56
CA THR A 378 9.17 -2.39 -5.03
C THR A 378 8.97 -3.37 -6.18
N HIS A 379 7.92 -4.20 -6.14
CA HIS A 379 7.57 -5.04 -7.27
C HIS A 379 7.12 -4.22 -8.48
N CYS A 380 6.30 -3.17 -8.28
CA CYS A 380 5.92 -2.24 -9.35
C CYS A 380 7.14 -1.57 -10.01
N ASP A 381 8.11 -1.14 -9.21
CA ASP A 381 9.36 -0.52 -9.69
C ASP A 381 10.16 -1.50 -10.56
N LYS A 382 10.31 -2.75 -10.10
CA LYS A 382 11.06 -3.80 -10.81
C LYS A 382 10.36 -4.27 -12.09
N MET A 383 9.03 -4.25 -12.11
CA MET A 383 8.24 -4.72 -13.25
C MET A 383 7.91 -3.65 -14.29
N GLY A 384 8.17 -2.36 -13.96
CA GLY A 384 7.79 -1.26 -14.83
C GLY A 384 6.28 -1.10 -14.87
N ILE A 385 5.69 -0.77 -13.72
CA ILE A 385 4.27 -0.43 -13.59
C ILE A 385 4.19 0.98 -13.04
N LEU A 386 3.50 1.87 -13.75
CA LEU A 386 3.19 3.21 -13.25
C LEU A 386 2.12 3.12 -12.17
N VAL A 387 2.25 3.88 -11.09
CA VAL A 387 1.32 3.86 -9.96
C VAL A 387 0.69 5.23 -9.77
N TRP A 388 -0.63 5.25 -9.70
CA TRP A 388 -1.40 6.36 -9.12
C TRP A 388 -1.74 5.96 -7.70
N GLN A 389 -1.28 6.75 -6.74
CA GLN A 389 -1.47 6.46 -5.34
C GLN A 389 -2.56 7.37 -4.78
N ASP A 390 -3.67 6.75 -4.38
CA ASP A 390 -4.76 7.45 -3.71
C ASP A 390 -4.50 7.60 -2.20
N MET A 391 -5.01 8.69 -1.64
CA MET A 391 -5.19 8.81 -0.20
C MET A 391 -6.37 7.93 0.24
N PRO A 392 -6.23 7.11 1.29
CA PRO A 392 -7.39 6.51 1.95
C PRO A 392 -8.35 7.59 2.46
N ASN A 393 -9.60 7.58 2.00
CA ASN A 393 -10.59 8.56 2.43
C ASN A 393 -11.10 8.24 3.84
N GLY A 394 -11.66 9.24 4.52
CA GLY A 394 -12.30 9.12 5.83
C GLY A 394 -13.41 10.16 5.96
N ASP A 395 -14.06 10.23 7.12
CA ASP A 395 -15.15 11.17 7.41
C ASP A 395 -16.35 11.08 6.44
N GLU A 396 -17.34 11.95 6.62
CA GLU A 396 -18.38 12.19 5.62
C GLU A 396 -17.79 12.90 4.38
N GLY A 397 -18.52 12.86 3.26
CA GLY A 397 -18.22 13.64 2.06
C GLY A 397 -19.41 14.54 1.68
N PRO A 398 -19.20 15.61 0.89
CA PRO A 398 -20.32 16.32 0.30
C PRO A 398 -21.07 15.41 -0.67
N ILE A 399 -22.27 15.85 -1.09
CA ILE A 399 -23.00 15.16 -2.15
C ILE A 399 -22.11 15.10 -3.39
N TRP A 400 -21.95 13.90 -3.95
CA TRP A 400 -21.20 13.68 -5.17
C TRP A 400 -21.97 14.20 -6.38
N GLN A 401 -21.32 15.05 -7.18
CA GLN A 401 -21.93 15.74 -8.32
C GLN A 401 -21.14 15.50 -9.61
N MET A 402 -21.12 14.25 -10.09
CA MET A 402 -20.36 13.79 -11.26
C MET A 402 -20.54 14.62 -12.55
N HIS A 403 -21.69 15.27 -12.74
CA HIS A 403 -22.01 16.05 -13.95
C HIS A 403 -22.20 17.55 -13.70
N LYS A 404 -21.83 18.03 -12.51
CA LYS A 404 -21.85 19.45 -12.17
C LYS A 404 -20.42 19.95 -12.01
N TYR A 405 -19.95 20.70 -13.00
CA TYR A 405 -18.56 21.09 -13.09
C TYR A 405 -18.32 22.49 -12.50
N PHE A 406 -17.32 22.61 -11.62
CA PHE A 406 -16.85 23.90 -11.06
C PHE A 406 -17.88 24.70 -10.25
N ASP A 407 -18.92 24.03 -9.76
CA ASP A 407 -19.97 24.62 -8.91
C ASP A 407 -20.37 23.63 -7.80
N ALA A 408 -19.36 22.95 -7.26
CA ALA A 408 -19.54 21.89 -6.28
C ALA A 408 -19.34 22.40 -4.86
N ASN A 409 -20.19 21.92 -3.95
CA ASN A 409 -20.04 22.22 -2.53
C ASN A 409 -18.97 21.32 -1.91
N GLU A 410 -18.24 21.88 -0.95
CA GLU A 410 -17.27 21.16 -0.14
C GLU A 410 -17.84 20.85 1.23
N LEU A 411 -17.41 19.74 1.84
CA LEU A 411 -17.73 19.47 3.22
C LEU A 411 -16.92 20.41 4.13
N LYS A 412 -17.59 20.97 5.14
CA LYS A 412 -16.91 21.63 6.26
C LYS A 412 -16.60 20.60 7.33
N ARG A 413 -15.35 20.12 7.35
CA ARG A 413 -14.86 19.21 8.37
C ARG A 413 -14.57 19.91 9.69
N THR A 414 -14.46 19.12 10.77
CA THR A 414 -13.91 19.61 12.03
C THR A 414 -12.40 19.80 11.90
N ALA A 415 -11.82 20.71 12.69
CA ALA A 415 -10.37 20.93 12.68
C ALA A 415 -9.57 19.64 12.93
N GLN A 416 -10.05 18.80 13.87
CA GLN A 416 -9.43 17.52 14.17
C GLN A 416 -9.43 16.56 12.97
N SER A 417 -10.53 16.48 12.23
CA SER A 417 -10.63 15.63 11.03
C SER A 417 -9.69 16.13 9.92
N GLU A 418 -9.63 17.45 9.71
CA GLU A 418 -8.69 18.05 8.74
C GLU A 418 -7.23 17.77 9.11
N GLU A 419 -6.87 17.90 10.39
CA GLU A 419 -5.52 17.64 10.90
C GLU A 419 -5.14 16.17 10.76
N THR A 420 -6.05 15.25 11.11
CA THR A 420 -5.82 13.80 10.93
C THR A 420 -5.56 13.47 9.46
N TYR A 421 -6.41 13.95 8.54
CA TYR A 421 -6.22 13.74 7.11
C TYR A 421 -4.88 14.29 6.62
N LYS A 422 -4.54 15.54 6.96
CA LYS A 422 -3.28 16.17 6.51
C LYS A 422 -2.05 15.47 7.08
N LYS A 423 -2.11 15.04 8.34
CA LYS A 423 -1.05 14.26 8.98
C LYS A 423 -0.82 12.95 8.22
N GLU A 424 -1.86 12.14 8.05
CA GLU A 424 -1.72 10.82 7.43
C GLU A 424 -1.36 10.93 5.95
N TRP A 425 -1.92 11.89 5.22
CA TRP A 425 -1.55 12.10 3.81
C TRP A 425 -0.10 12.53 3.64
N ARG A 426 0.42 13.37 4.56
CA ARG A 426 1.84 13.73 4.60
C ARG A 426 2.71 12.50 4.84
N GLU A 427 2.36 11.69 5.85
CA GLU A 427 3.10 10.49 6.21
C GLU A 427 3.16 9.49 5.05
N ILE A 428 2.06 9.35 4.29
CA ILE A 428 2.02 8.50 3.09
C ILE A 428 2.98 9.03 2.02
N MET A 429 2.89 10.33 1.67
CA MET A 429 3.78 10.93 0.68
C MET A 429 5.26 10.84 1.11
N ASP A 430 5.56 11.08 2.39
CA ASP A 430 6.91 11.00 2.93
C ASP A 430 7.44 9.55 2.93
N HIS A 431 6.61 8.57 3.31
CA HIS A 431 6.96 7.15 3.30
C HIS A 431 7.24 6.63 1.88
N LEU A 432 6.46 7.10 0.91
CA LEU A 432 6.46 6.58 -0.46
C LEU A 432 7.27 7.41 -1.46
N TYR A 433 7.85 8.53 -1.02
CA TYR A 433 8.51 9.51 -1.88
C TYR A 433 9.54 8.90 -2.84
N SER A 434 10.32 7.92 -2.38
CA SER A 434 11.45 7.37 -3.14
C SER A 434 11.06 6.20 -4.05
N TYR A 435 9.79 5.81 -4.15
CA TYR A 435 9.36 4.76 -5.09
C TYR A 435 9.14 5.34 -6.50
N PRO A 436 9.97 4.97 -7.50
CA PRO A 436 9.92 5.56 -8.84
C PRO A 436 8.63 5.25 -9.62
N SER A 437 7.97 4.12 -9.35
CA SER A 437 6.71 3.71 -9.98
C SER A 437 5.59 4.73 -9.74
N ILE A 438 5.56 5.39 -8.58
CA ILE A 438 4.52 6.39 -8.28
C ILE A 438 4.75 7.63 -9.14
N VAL A 439 3.76 7.97 -9.96
CA VAL A 439 3.79 9.11 -10.88
C VAL A 439 2.66 10.11 -10.67
N VAL A 440 1.62 9.73 -9.94
CA VAL A 440 0.47 10.59 -9.60
C VAL A 440 0.08 10.42 -8.14
N TRP A 441 -0.17 11.55 -7.47
CA TRP A 441 -0.85 11.61 -6.18
C TRP A 441 -2.33 11.95 -6.37
N VAL A 442 -3.21 11.22 -5.68
CA VAL A 442 -4.67 11.41 -5.76
C VAL A 442 -5.25 11.67 -4.36
N PRO A 443 -5.45 12.94 -3.95
CA PRO A 443 -5.93 13.25 -2.60
C PRO A 443 -7.38 12.85 -2.34
N PHE A 444 -8.25 12.87 -3.36
CA PHE A 444 -9.68 12.58 -3.20
C PHE A 444 -10.22 11.70 -4.33
N ASN A 445 -11.26 10.94 -4.01
CA ASN A 445 -12.03 10.14 -4.97
C ASN A 445 -13.53 10.34 -4.77
N GLU A 446 -14.31 10.58 -5.83
CA GLU A 446 -15.79 10.58 -5.85
C GLU A 446 -16.45 11.40 -4.73
N ALA A 447 -15.83 12.52 -4.36
CA ALA A 447 -16.22 13.35 -3.22
C ALA A 447 -16.15 12.68 -1.84
N TRP A 448 -15.66 11.44 -1.72
CA TRP A 448 -15.47 10.78 -0.43
C TRP A 448 -14.48 11.55 0.42
N GLY A 449 -14.96 12.04 1.55
CA GLY A 449 -14.13 12.83 2.44
C GLY A 449 -13.62 14.14 1.83
N GLN A 450 -14.18 14.63 0.73
CA GLN A 450 -13.62 15.78 0.02
C GLN A 450 -13.87 17.10 0.77
N PHE A 451 -12.80 17.86 1.01
CA PHE A 451 -12.82 19.15 1.68
C PHE A 451 -11.64 20.01 1.21
N LYS A 452 -11.79 21.34 1.19
CA LYS A 452 -10.73 22.31 0.88
C LYS A 452 -9.85 21.88 -0.31
N THR A 453 -10.48 21.41 -1.38
CA THR A 453 -9.90 20.68 -2.50
C THR A 453 -8.73 21.44 -3.11
N VAL A 454 -8.89 22.76 -3.31
CA VAL A 454 -7.83 23.62 -3.83
C VAL A 454 -6.62 23.65 -2.90
N GLU A 455 -6.84 23.90 -1.60
CA GLU A 455 -5.78 23.96 -0.60
C GLU A 455 -5.02 22.62 -0.50
N ILE A 456 -5.75 21.51 -0.40
CA ILE A 456 -5.15 20.16 -0.26
C ILE A 456 -4.40 19.77 -1.53
N THR A 457 -4.92 20.09 -2.71
CA THR A 457 -4.24 19.80 -3.99
C THR A 457 -2.95 20.60 -4.12
N GLU A 458 -2.98 21.90 -3.85
CA GLU A 458 -1.79 22.75 -3.91
C GLU A 458 -0.77 22.36 -2.84
N TRP A 459 -1.22 22.02 -1.64
CA TRP A 459 -0.36 21.50 -0.58
C TRP A 459 0.31 20.18 -0.97
N THR A 460 -0.44 19.23 -1.56
CA THR A 460 0.10 17.96 -2.09
C THR A 460 1.20 18.24 -3.13
N LYS A 461 0.93 19.13 -4.08
CA LYS A 461 1.88 19.50 -5.14
C LYS A 461 3.13 20.19 -4.61
N ASN A 462 2.99 21.04 -3.59
CA ASN A 462 4.13 21.72 -2.96
C ASN A 462 4.98 20.76 -2.12
N HIS A 463 4.36 19.75 -1.50
CA HIS A 463 5.06 18.76 -0.69
C HIS A 463 5.91 17.80 -1.54
N ASP A 464 5.40 17.40 -2.70
CA ASP A 464 6.15 16.63 -3.69
C ASP A 464 5.93 17.14 -5.13
N PRO A 465 6.79 18.06 -5.61
CA PRO A 465 6.68 18.60 -6.96
C PRO A 465 7.20 17.65 -8.05
N SER A 466 7.72 16.46 -7.69
CA SER A 466 8.28 15.51 -8.64
C SER A 466 7.24 14.60 -9.31
N ARG A 467 5.96 14.77 -8.94
CA ARG A 467 4.80 13.98 -9.40
C ARG A 467 3.65 14.90 -9.81
N LEU A 468 2.76 14.38 -10.66
CA LEU A 468 1.52 15.09 -11.02
C LEU A 468 0.48 14.88 -9.92
N VAL A 469 -0.48 15.82 -9.80
CA VAL A 469 -1.59 15.69 -8.83
C VAL A 469 -2.93 15.63 -9.55
N ASN A 470 -3.68 14.56 -9.28
CA ASN A 470 -5.10 14.41 -9.62
C ASN A 470 -5.94 14.86 -8.44
N SER A 471 -6.51 16.06 -8.51
CA SER A 471 -7.11 16.73 -7.34
C SER A 471 -8.27 15.98 -6.70
N SER A 472 -9.19 15.47 -7.53
CA SER A 472 -10.40 14.78 -7.09
C SER A 472 -10.84 13.87 -8.24
N SER A 473 -10.47 12.60 -8.14
CA SER A 473 -10.77 11.59 -9.17
C SER A 473 -12.27 11.37 -9.25
N GLY A 474 -12.88 11.73 -10.39
CA GLY A 474 -14.33 11.64 -10.62
C GLY A 474 -15.21 12.44 -9.67
N GLY A 475 -14.63 13.13 -8.68
CA GLY A 475 -15.34 13.79 -7.61
C GLY A 475 -15.76 15.20 -7.96
N ASN A 476 -16.12 15.97 -6.93
CA ASN A 476 -16.57 17.34 -7.10
C ASN A 476 -15.43 18.18 -7.71
N HIS A 477 -15.66 18.75 -8.89
CA HIS A 477 -14.58 19.29 -9.71
C HIS A 477 -14.20 20.72 -9.36
N PHE A 478 -12.90 20.98 -9.25
CA PHE A 478 -12.29 22.31 -9.05
C PHE A 478 -11.19 22.55 -10.10
N GLN A 479 -10.92 23.81 -10.43
CA GLN A 479 -9.84 24.19 -11.37
C GLN A 479 -8.47 24.24 -10.66
N THR A 480 -8.04 23.11 -10.09
CA THR A 480 -6.73 22.94 -9.43
C THR A 480 -6.07 21.64 -9.89
N GLY A 481 -4.80 21.46 -9.52
CA GLY A 481 -4.03 20.26 -9.87
C GLY A 481 -3.66 20.19 -11.35
N ASP A 482 -3.07 19.07 -11.74
CA ASP A 482 -2.56 18.84 -13.10
C ASP A 482 -3.55 18.10 -13.99
N ILE A 483 -4.50 17.39 -13.37
CA ILE A 483 -5.41 16.45 -14.02
C ILE A 483 -6.87 16.85 -13.74
N LEU A 484 -7.67 16.92 -14.81
CA LEU A 484 -9.12 16.78 -14.77
C LEU A 484 -9.45 15.30 -14.97
N ASP A 485 -10.08 14.71 -13.98
CA ASP A 485 -10.48 13.31 -13.98
C ASP A 485 -11.99 13.17 -14.02
N ILE A 486 -12.50 12.44 -15.02
CA ILE A 486 -13.92 12.10 -15.12
C ILE A 486 -14.15 10.61 -14.94
N HIS A 487 -15.22 10.26 -14.23
CA HIS A 487 -15.72 8.89 -14.16
C HIS A 487 -16.94 8.77 -15.07
N HIS A 488 -17.07 7.63 -15.74
CA HIS A 488 -18.27 7.34 -16.53
C HIS A 488 -18.53 5.84 -16.60
N TYR A 489 -19.74 5.45 -16.23
CA TYR A 489 -20.15 4.06 -16.17
C TYR A 489 -21.36 3.80 -17.08
N PRO A 490 -21.39 2.68 -17.84
CA PRO A 490 -20.36 1.65 -17.90
C PRO A 490 -19.29 1.89 -19.00
N GLY A 491 -19.63 2.57 -20.11
CA GLY A 491 -18.71 2.78 -21.24
C GLY A 491 -17.89 4.06 -21.11
N PRO A 492 -16.79 4.21 -21.87
CA PRO A 492 -16.01 5.44 -21.86
C PRO A 492 -16.75 6.60 -22.53
N GLU A 493 -16.73 7.78 -21.92
CA GLU A 493 -17.29 9.00 -22.52
C GLU A 493 -16.54 10.25 -22.08
N LEU A 494 -16.26 11.16 -23.03
CA LEU A 494 -15.62 12.45 -22.75
C LEU A 494 -16.69 13.54 -22.54
N LYS A 495 -17.24 13.62 -21.32
CA LYS A 495 -18.28 14.61 -20.95
C LYS A 495 -17.75 16.03 -20.73
N LEU A 496 -16.50 16.13 -20.28
CA LEU A 496 -15.83 17.39 -20.02
C LEU A 496 -14.39 17.31 -20.52
N TYR A 497 -13.93 18.38 -21.14
CA TYR A 497 -12.54 18.55 -21.57
C TYR A 497 -11.99 19.86 -21.00
N ASP A 498 -10.81 19.80 -20.39
CA ASP A 498 -10.09 20.98 -19.94
C ASP A 498 -8.88 21.20 -20.83
N ALA A 499 -8.92 22.24 -21.66
CA ALA A 499 -7.81 22.53 -22.55
C ALA A 499 -6.53 22.94 -21.79
N ARG A 500 -6.55 23.21 -20.48
CA ARG A 500 -5.38 23.66 -19.69
C ARG A 500 -4.74 22.55 -18.86
N ARG A 501 -5.47 21.48 -18.56
CA ARG A 501 -5.05 20.36 -17.72
C ARG A 501 -5.09 19.06 -18.52
N ILE A 502 -4.41 18.05 -18.02
CA ILE A 502 -4.53 16.70 -18.57
C ILE A 502 -5.97 16.22 -18.34
N THR A 503 -6.65 15.73 -19.36
CA THR A 503 -7.98 15.11 -19.18
C THR A 503 -7.84 13.59 -19.17
N VAL A 504 -8.46 12.91 -18.19
CA VAL A 504 -8.37 11.44 -18.01
C VAL A 504 -9.74 10.84 -17.72
N LEU A 505 -9.89 9.55 -18.01
CA LEU A 505 -11.05 8.74 -17.63
C LEU A 505 -10.67 7.88 -16.41
N GLY A 506 -10.75 8.44 -15.21
CA GLY A 506 -10.15 7.83 -14.01
C GLY A 506 -10.92 6.68 -13.40
N GLU A 507 -12.15 6.42 -13.85
CA GLU A 507 -12.86 5.15 -13.70
C GLU A 507 -13.91 4.96 -14.81
N TYR A 508 -13.98 3.75 -15.36
CA TYR A 508 -15.06 3.28 -16.23
C TYR A 508 -15.12 1.76 -16.24
N GLY A 509 -16.12 1.20 -16.90
CA GLY A 509 -16.23 -0.25 -17.11
C GLY A 509 -17.23 -0.90 -16.15
N GLY A 510 -16.75 -1.89 -15.40
CA GLY A 510 -17.60 -2.65 -14.51
C GLY A 510 -18.36 -3.78 -15.18
N ILE A 511 -17.72 -4.49 -16.11
CA ILE A 511 -18.28 -5.63 -16.81
C ILE A 511 -18.30 -6.85 -15.88
N GLY A 512 -19.49 -7.23 -15.45
CA GLY A 512 -19.73 -8.31 -14.50
C GLY A 512 -19.83 -9.69 -15.16
N LEU A 513 -19.18 -10.67 -14.56
CA LEU A 513 -19.32 -12.08 -14.88
C LEU A 513 -19.34 -12.90 -13.58
N PRO A 514 -20.51 -13.27 -13.04
CA PRO A 514 -20.56 -14.12 -11.85
C PRO A 514 -20.11 -15.56 -12.19
N VAL A 515 -19.13 -16.08 -11.46
CA VAL A 515 -18.59 -17.43 -11.67
C VAL A 515 -18.97 -18.34 -10.50
N THR A 516 -19.81 -19.33 -10.75
CA THR A 516 -20.26 -20.30 -9.73
C THR A 516 -19.07 -20.98 -9.04
N GLY A 517 -19.10 -21.05 -7.70
CA GLY A 517 -18.02 -21.62 -6.89
C GLY A 517 -16.91 -20.63 -6.50
N HIS A 518 -16.91 -19.43 -7.10
CA HIS A 518 -15.88 -18.40 -6.88
C HIS A 518 -16.45 -17.06 -6.40
N LEU A 519 -17.69 -17.06 -5.88
CA LEU A 519 -18.37 -15.88 -5.38
C LEU A 519 -18.18 -15.74 -3.87
N TRP A 520 -17.87 -14.53 -3.40
CA TRP A 520 -17.88 -14.21 -1.97
C TRP A 520 -19.31 -14.14 -1.42
N GLN A 521 -20.23 -13.56 -2.19
CA GLN A 521 -21.66 -13.48 -1.92
C GLN A 521 -22.42 -14.15 -3.07
N THR A 522 -23.09 -15.27 -2.81
CA THR A 522 -23.80 -16.06 -3.82
C THR A 522 -25.12 -15.43 -4.25
N ASP A 523 -25.73 -14.63 -3.38
CA ASP A 523 -27.07 -14.05 -3.51
C ASP A 523 -27.07 -12.54 -3.75
N LYS A 524 -25.96 -11.84 -3.45
CA LYS A 524 -25.83 -10.37 -3.50
C LYS A 524 -24.55 -9.93 -4.22
N ASN A 525 -24.47 -10.24 -5.51
CA ASN A 525 -23.36 -9.80 -6.36
C ASN A 525 -23.84 -8.94 -7.53
N TRP A 526 -22.98 -8.04 -8.00
CA TRP A 526 -23.33 -7.09 -9.05
C TRP A 526 -22.13 -6.67 -9.91
N GLY A 527 -22.47 -6.15 -11.10
CA GLY A 527 -21.58 -5.41 -11.99
C GLY A 527 -22.43 -4.40 -12.77
N TYR A 528 -21.83 -3.36 -13.33
CA TYR A 528 -22.55 -2.31 -14.05
C TYR A 528 -23.19 -2.83 -15.35
N THR A 529 -22.62 -3.89 -15.92
CA THR A 529 -23.24 -4.76 -16.93
C THR A 529 -22.99 -6.21 -16.54
N GLN A 530 -23.80 -7.18 -16.97
CA GLN A 530 -23.62 -8.60 -16.60
C GLN A 530 -23.72 -9.52 -17.81
N PHE A 531 -22.79 -10.47 -17.90
CA PHE A 531 -22.68 -11.44 -18.97
C PHE A 531 -22.61 -12.87 -18.42
N LYS A 532 -22.78 -13.86 -19.32
CA LYS A 532 -22.90 -15.26 -18.92
C LYS A 532 -21.64 -16.09 -19.15
N ASN A 533 -20.72 -15.58 -19.97
CA ASN A 533 -19.51 -16.30 -20.37
C ASN A 533 -18.36 -15.33 -20.69
N ILE A 534 -17.17 -15.91 -20.84
CA ILE A 534 -15.90 -15.21 -21.07
C ILE A 534 -15.90 -14.51 -22.44
N GLU A 535 -16.51 -15.13 -23.46
CA GLU A 535 -16.56 -14.61 -24.82
C GLU A 535 -17.35 -13.31 -24.91
N GLU A 536 -18.56 -13.27 -24.34
CA GLU A 536 -19.41 -12.07 -24.26
C GLU A 536 -18.74 -10.96 -23.44
N THR A 537 -18.14 -11.33 -22.31
CA THR A 537 -17.42 -10.41 -21.42
C THR A 537 -16.24 -9.76 -22.15
N THR A 538 -15.45 -10.56 -22.88
CA THR A 538 -14.30 -10.09 -23.68
C THR A 538 -14.76 -9.22 -24.84
N ALA A 539 -15.83 -9.61 -25.55
CA ALA A 539 -16.39 -8.83 -26.64
C ALA A 539 -16.86 -7.44 -26.16
N LYS A 540 -17.48 -7.37 -24.98
CA LYS A 540 -17.90 -6.08 -24.41
C LYS A 540 -16.72 -5.23 -23.99
N TYR A 541 -15.67 -5.85 -23.42
CA TYR A 541 -14.43 -5.15 -23.10
C TYR A 541 -13.78 -4.53 -24.35
N ARG A 542 -13.71 -5.31 -25.44
CA ARG A 542 -13.22 -4.84 -26.74
C ARG A 542 -14.01 -3.65 -27.25
N GLU A 543 -15.34 -3.69 -27.17
CA GLU A 543 -16.20 -2.57 -27.58
C GLU A 543 -15.81 -1.27 -26.86
N TYR A 544 -15.64 -1.32 -25.54
CA TYR A 544 -15.22 -0.15 -24.75
C TYR A 544 -13.79 0.29 -25.09
N ALA A 545 -12.87 -0.63 -25.30
CA ALA A 545 -11.50 -0.27 -25.63
C ALA A 545 -11.38 0.38 -27.02
N GLU A 546 -12.16 -0.06 -28.02
CA GLU A 546 -12.19 0.61 -29.34
C GLU A 546 -12.77 2.03 -29.23
N GLN A 547 -13.78 2.25 -28.38
CA GLN A 547 -14.27 3.60 -28.08
C GLN A 547 -13.19 4.45 -27.41
N LEU A 548 -12.50 3.89 -26.41
CA LEU A 548 -11.42 4.57 -25.70
C LEU A 548 -10.25 4.94 -26.63
N LYS A 549 -9.90 4.07 -27.58
CA LYS A 549 -8.88 4.31 -28.61
C LYS A 549 -9.21 5.50 -29.53
N VAL A 550 -10.50 5.80 -29.74
CA VAL A 550 -10.93 7.02 -30.45
C VAL A 550 -10.86 8.25 -29.53
N LEU A 551 -11.27 8.09 -28.27
CA LEU A 551 -11.30 9.17 -27.29
C LEU A 551 -9.90 9.58 -26.80
N SER A 552 -8.93 8.66 -26.79
CA SER A 552 -7.53 8.96 -26.51
C SER A 552 -6.94 9.93 -27.52
N LYS A 553 -7.27 9.78 -28.81
CA LYS A 553 -6.86 10.71 -29.87
C LYS A 553 -7.55 12.06 -29.74
N SER A 554 -8.77 12.08 -29.20
CA SER A 554 -9.61 13.27 -29.07
C SER A 554 -9.37 14.10 -27.79
N GLY A 555 -8.82 13.51 -26.72
CA GLY A 555 -8.54 14.28 -25.50
C GLY A 555 -8.01 13.50 -24.30
N PHE A 556 -8.34 12.23 -24.12
CA PHE A 556 -7.89 11.49 -22.95
C PHE A 556 -6.38 11.19 -23.01
N SER A 557 -5.70 11.39 -21.88
CA SER A 557 -4.28 11.01 -21.73
C SER A 557 -4.06 9.80 -20.81
N ALA A 558 -5.10 9.35 -20.12
CA ALA A 558 -5.07 8.13 -19.32
C ALA A 558 -6.50 7.58 -19.16
N ALA A 559 -6.58 6.30 -18.79
CA ALA A 559 -7.82 5.66 -18.41
C ALA A 559 -7.61 4.61 -17.33
N VAL A 560 -8.62 4.37 -16.50
CA VAL A 560 -8.61 3.35 -15.46
C VAL A 560 -9.86 2.49 -15.56
N TYR A 561 -9.69 1.19 -15.76
CA TYR A 561 -10.79 0.23 -15.86
C TYR A 561 -11.06 -0.43 -14.51
N THR A 562 -12.31 -0.44 -14.04
CA THR A 562 -12.68 -1.22 -12.84
C THR A 562 -12.98 -2.68 -13.21
N GLN A 563 -12.26 -3.70 -12.72
CA GLN A 563 -11.12 -3.69 -11.76
C GLN A 563 -10.23 -4.95 -11.91
N THR A 564 -9.11 -5.04 -11.16
CA THR A 564 -8.17 -6.19 -11.23
C THR A 564 -8.84 -7.52 -10.88
N THR A 565 -9.52 -7.59 -9.74
CA THR A 565 -10.22 -8.78 -9.25
C THR A 565 -11.63 -8.42 -8.81
N ASP A 566 -12.51 -9.42 -8.77
CA ASP A 566 -13.73 -9.32 -7.98
C ASP A 566 -13.36 -8.99 -6.54
N VAL A 567 -14.22 -8.25 -5.84
CA VAL A 567 -14.05 -7.90 -4.42
C VAL A 567 -15.40 -7.96 -3.74
N GLU A 568 -15.54 -8.94 -2.85
CA GLU A 568 -16.78 -9.19 -2.11
C GLU A 568 -18.06 -9.23 -2.98
N GLY A 569 -18.87 -8.17 -2.97
CA GLY A 569 -20.10 -8.08 -3.76
C GLY A 569 -19.88 -7.71 -5.22
N GLU A 570 -18.72 -7.15 -5.58
CA GLU A 570 -18.39 -6.73 -6.93
C GLU A 570 -17.82 -7.88 -7.74
N VAL A 571 -18.49 -8.23 -8.84
CA VAL A 571 -18.11 -9.35 -9.73
C VAL A 571 -17.67 -8.89 -11.11
N ASN A 572 -17.00 -7.75 -11.19
CA ASN A 572 -16.55 -7.05 -12.40
C ASN A 572 -15.02 -7.04 -12.61
N GLY A 573 -14.27 -7.89 -11.90
CA GLY A 573 -12.83 -8.01 -12.07
C GLY A 573 -12.41 -8.82 -13.31
N PHE A 574 -11.14 -8.67 -13.71
CA PHE A 574 -10.52 -9.56 -14.71
C PHE A 574 -10.32 -10.99 -14.19
N MET A 575 -10.24 -11.15 -12.87
CA MET A 575 -10.11 -12.45 -12.18
C MET A 575 -11.13 -12.55 -11.05
N THR A 576 -11.50 -13.77 -10.68
CA THR A 576 -12.30 -14.02 -9.47
C THR A 576 -11.56 -13.55 -8.21
N TYR A 577 -12.29 -13.33 -7.10
CA TYR A 577 -11.71 -12.77 -5.88
C TYR A 577 -10.64 -13.68 -5.26
N ASP A 578 -10.75 -15.00 -5.47
CA ASP A 578 -9.75 -16.00 -5.07
C ASP A 578 -8.59 -16.18 -6.07
N ARG A 579 -8.57 -15.40 -7.17
CA ARG A 579 -7.59 -15.44 -8.26
C ARG A 579 -7.49 -16.82 -8.96
N LYS A 580 -8.52 -17.66 -8.91
CA LYS A 580 -8.51 -19.02 -9.50
C LYS A 580 -9.03 -19.06 -10.93
N VAL A 581 -9.86 -18.11 -11.34
CA VAL A 581 -10.48 -18.10 -12.68
C VAL A 581 -10.31 -16.74 -13.34
N ASP A 582 -9.87 -16.78 -14.60
CA ASP A 582 -9.83 -15.63 -15.49
C ASP A 582 -11.20 -15.41 -16.12
N LYS A 583 -11.66 -14.16 -16.13
CA LYS A 583 -13.02 -13.79 -16.52
C LYS A 583 -13.12 -13.19 -17.92
N MET A 584 -11.97 -13.03 -18.58
CA MET A 584 -11.83 -12.55 -19.95
C MET A 584 -10.71 -13.34 -20.64
N ASN A 585 -10.64 -13.28 -21.97
CA ASN A 585 -9.49 -13.81 -22.70
C ASN A 585 -8.29 -12.86 -22.57
N PHE A 586 -7.34 -13.20 -21.71
CA PHE A 586 -6.19 -12.33 -21.40
C PHE A 586 -5.30 -12.03 -22.62
N SER A 587 -5.16 -12.97 -23.55
CA SER A 587 -4.39 -12.72 -24.78
C SER A 587 -5.06 -11.67 -25.65
N GLU A 588 -6.39 -11.71 -25.74
CA GLU A 588 -7.17 -10.75 -26.50
C GLU A 588 -7.14 -9.37 -25.82
N VAL A 589 -7.34 -9.33 -24.51
CA VAL A 589 -7.26 -8.11 -23.70
C VAL A 589 -5.86 -7.47 -23.79
N ASN A 590 -4.79 -8.26 -23.76
CA ASN A 590 -3.42 -7.78 -23.92
C ASN A 590 -3.23 -6.99 -25.22
N GLN A 591 -3.68 -7.57 -26.33
CA GLN A 591 -3.58 -6.94 -27.64
C GLN A 591 -4.37 -5.63 -27.66
N ILE A 592 -5.63 -5.66 -27.21
CA ILE A 592 -6.51 -4.50 -27.15
C ILE A 592 -5.88 -3.36 -26.34
N ASN A 593 -5.34 -3.67 -25.15
CA ASN A 593 -4.77 -2.65 -24.26
C ASN A 593 -3.53 -2.01 -24.85
N LYS A 594 -2.67 -2.79 -25.51
CA LYS A 594 -1.53 -2.27 -26.26
C LYS A 594 -1.97 -1.36 -27.41
N GLU A 595 -3.05 -1.70 -28.11
CA GLU A 595 -3.59 -0.83 -29.17
C GLU A 595 -4.11 0.50 -28.61
N VAL A 596 -4.78 0.49 -27.46
CA VAL A 596 -5.20 1.71 -26.75
C VAL A 596 -4.00 2.54 -26.32
N ILE A 597 -3.00 1.94 -25.66
CA ILE A 597 -1.81 2.67 -25.20
C ILE A 597 -1.07 3.33 -26.37
N ASN A 598 -0.90 2.61 -27.49
CA ASN A 598 -0.18 3.10 -28.66
C ASN A 598 -1.01 4.03 -29.55
N SER A 599 -2.30 4.22 -29.25
CA SER A 599 -3.21 5.00 -30.10
C SER A 599 -2.83 6.48 -30.24
N ILE A 600 -2.14 7.05 -29.25
CA ILE A 600 -1.71 8.45 -29.26
C ILE A 600 -0.46 8.70 -30.12
N HIS A 601 0.20 7.64 -30.60
CA HIS A 601 1.39 7.73 -31.46
C HIS A 601 1.11 7.46 -32.94
N ASN A 602 -0.12 7.01 -33.26
CA ASN A 602 -0.51 6.51 -34.58
C ASN A 602 -1.58 7.37 -35.27
#